data_AF-A0A9W6HY18-F1
#
_entry.id   AF-A0A9W6HY18-F1
#
_cell.length_a   1.000
_cell.length_b   1.000
_cell.length_c   1.000
_cell.angle_alpha   90.00
_cell.angle_beta   90.00
_cell.angle_gamma   90.00
#
_symmetry.space_group_name_H-M   'P 1'
#
loop_
_entity.id
_entity.type
_entity.pdbx_description
1 polymer ?
#
loop_
_entity_poly.entity_id
_entity_poly.type
_entity_poly.pdbx_seq_one_letter_code
_entity_poly.pdbx_strand_id
1 'polypeptide(L)'
;MAGSVSRPAAATPDDVTRARAETAMSLPVPLVALWSVRDGLHTESGVTVYSAGDIGERNAAYEVARYAPGFLLVGDDSGGRGFLLRADDPDSAVFSSGLGDLEPADFDVVAVDFASWIESLGPAPSC
;
A
#
# COMPACT_ATOMS: atom_id res chain seq x y z
N MET A 1 24.04 -15.63 -9.02
CA MET A 1 22.73 -15.77 -9.69
C MET A 1 21.90 -14.56 -9.33
N ALA A 2 22.04 -13.46 -10.05
CA ALA A 2 21.15 -12.31 -9.87
C ALA A 2 19.85 -12.66 -10.58
N GLY A 3 18.81 -13.01 -9.81
CA GLY A 3 17.47 -13.11 -10.36
C GLY A 3 17.10 -11.75 -10.91
N SER A 4 16.84 -11.67 -12.21
CA SER A 4 16.30 -10.46 -12.82
C SER A 4 14.96 -10.21 -12.16
N VAL A 5 14.91 -9.27 -11.21
CA VAL A 5 13.66 -8.76 -10.66
C VAL A 5 13.02 -8.00 -11.81
N SER A 6 12.16 -8.69 -12.56
CA SER A 6 11.37 -8.05 -13.61
C SER A 6 10.57 -6.95 -12.92
N ARG A 7 10.78 -5.69 -13.33
CA ARG A 7 9.98 -4.58 -12.81
C ARG A 7 8.52 -4.93 -13.11
N PRO A 8 7.61 -4.97 -12.12
CA PRO A 8 6.21 -5.19 -12.43
C PRO A 8 5.77 -4.10 -13.41
N ALA A 9 5.10 -4.52 -14.49
CA ALA A 9 4.49 -3.60 -15.44
C ALA A 9 3.40 -2.77 -14.73
N ALA A 10 2.87 -1.75 -15.38
CA ALA A 10 1.68 -1.07 -14.85
C ALA A 10 0.53 -2.07 -14.66
N ALA A 11 -0.30 -1.84 -13.64
CA ALA A 11 -1.50 -2.63 -13.41
C ALA A 11 -2.49 -2.42 -14.58
N THR A 12 -3.21 -3.47 -14.95
CA THR A 12 -4.27 -3.33 -15.97
C THR A 12 -5.52 -2.70 -15.36
N PRO A 13 -6.43 -2.12 -16.17
CA PRO A 13 -7.72 -1.65 -15.68
C PRO A 13 -8.54 -2.73 -14.95
N ASP A 14 -8.41 -3.99 -15.37
CA ASP A 14 -9.07 -5.13 -14.74
C ASP A 14 -8.48 -5.40 -13.35
N ASP A 15 -7.17 -5.20 -13.17
CA ASP A 15 -6.53 -5.33 -11.86
C ASP A 15 -7.01 -4.26 -10.89
N VAL A 16 -7.10 -3.01 -11.34
CA VAL A 16 -7.62 -1.90 -10.52
C VAL A 16 -9.10 -2.10 -10.19
N THR A 17 -9.88 -2.64 -11.13
CA THR A 17 -11.31 -2.95 -10.92
C THR A 17 -11.47 -4.06 -9.88
N ARG A 18 -10.64 -5.11 -9.96
CA ARG A 18 -10.62 -6.20 -8.98
C ARG A 18 -10.23 -5.71 -7.59
N ALA A 19 -9.17 -4.91 -7.50
CA ALA A 19 -8.73 -4.30 -6.23
C ALA A 19 -9.85 -3.49 -5.55
N ARG A 20 -10.63 -2.70 -6.30
CA ARG A 20 -11.82 -2.01 -5.76
C ARG A 20 -12.86 -2.98 -5.23
N ALA A 21 -13.16 -4.03 -6.01
CA ALA A 21 -14.18 -5.00 -5.64
C ALA A 21 -13.80 -5.79 -4.39
N GLU A 22 -12.55 -6.24 -4.29
CA GLU A 22 -12.06 -7.08 -3.19
C GLU A 22 -11.91 -6.31 -1.88
N THR A 23 -11.44 -5.06 -1.94
CA THR A 23 -11.31 -4.21 -0.74
C THR A 23 -12.66 -3.68 -0.28
N ALA A 24 -13.66 -3.63 -1.16
CA ALA A 24 -14.94 -2.93 -0.95
C ALA A 24 -14.76 -1.46 -0.52
N MET A 25 -13.61 -0.86 -0.83
CA MET A 25 -13.24 0.52 -0.49
C MET A 25 -13.04 1.36 -1.74
N SER A 26 -13.09 2.68 -1.56
CA SER A 26 -12.49 3.58 -2.55
C SER A 26 -10.97 3.41 -2.52
N LEU A 27 -10.38 3.12 -3.68
CA LEU A 27 -8.92 3.13 -3.78
C LEU A 27 -8.41 4.58 -3.78
N PRO A 28 -7.43 4.91 -2.92
CA PRO A 28 -6.78 6.21 -2.93
C PRO A 28 -6.21 6.55 -4.31
N VAL A 29 -6.47 7.76 -4.78
CA VAL A 29 -5.96 8.28 -6.06
C VAL A 29 -4.45 8.12 -6.20
N PRO A 30 -3.60 8.46 -5.21
CA PRO A 30 -2.15 8.32 -5.38
C PRO A 30 -1.69 6.87 -5.52
N LEU A 31 -2.40 5.91 -4.93
CA LEU A 31 -2.11 4.48 -5.09
C LEU A 31 -2.44 3.99 -6.51
N VAL A 32 -3.58 4.41 -7.06
CA VAL A 32 -3.95 4.10 -8.46
C VAL A 32 -2.99 4.77 -9.46
N ALA A 33 -2.51 5.98 -9.14
CA ALA A 33 -1.50 6.67 -9.93
C ALA A 33 -0.17 5.90 -9.95
N LEU A 34 0.26 5.35 -8.80
CA LEU A 34 1.42 4.46 -8.72
C LEU A 34 1.23 3.24 -9.64
N TRP A 35 0.10 2.54 -9.52
CA TRP A 35 -0.21 1.35 -10.32
C TRP A 35 -0.27 1.62 -11.82
N SER A 36 -0.63 2.82 -12.23
CA SER A 36 -0.61 3.24 -13.64
C SER A 36 0.80 3.34 -14.22
N VAL A 37 1.82 3.42 -13.37
CA VAL A 37 3.24 3.46 -13.76
C VAL A 37 3.93 2.11 -13.48
N ARG A 38 3.58 1.47 -12.37
CA ARG A 38 4.17 0.24 -11.86
C ARG A 38 3.25 -0.46 -10.86
N ASP A 39 3.02 -1.75 -11.03
CA ASP A 39 2.12 -2.52 -10.17
C ASP A 39 2.81 -2.95 -8.86
N GLY A 40 2.90 -2.02 -7.91
CA GLY A 40 3.58 -2.20 -6.64
C GLY A 40 5.07 -1.87 -6.66
N LEU A 41 5.69 -1.97 -5.48
CA LEU A 41 7.09 -1.61 -5.26
C LEU A 41 7.65 -2.39 -4.06
N HIS A 42 8.85 -2.94 -4.23
CA HIS A 42 9.69 -3.37 -3.12
C HIS A 42 10.86 -2.39 -3.02
N THR A 43 11.06 -1.81 -1.84
CA THR A 43 12.02 -0.72 -1.61
C THR A 43 13.26 -1.21 -0.89
N GLU A 44 14.35 -0.46 -0.98
CA GLU A 44 15.59 -0.78 -0.24
C GLU A 44 15.40 -0.69 1.28
N SER A 45 14.42 0.10 1.73
CA SER A 45 14.03 0.17 3.14
C SER A 45 13.35 -1.10 3.67
N GLY A 46 13.11 -2.10 2.81
CA GLY A 46 12.41 -3.34 3.15
C GLY A 46 10.89 -3.22 3.07
N VAL A 47 10.35 -2.04 2.76
CA VAL A 47 8.92 -1.83 2.59
C VAL A 47 8.45 -2.34 1.23
N THR A 48 7.38 -3.12 1.26
CA THR A 48 6.59 -3.54 0.10
C THR A 48 5.32 -2.70 0.03
N VAL A 49 5.15 -1.95 -1.04
CA VAL A 49 3.88 -1.32 -1.43
C VAL A 49 3.14 -2.28 -2.33
N TYR A 50 1.90 -2.61 -1.97
CA TYR A 50 1.15 -3.69 -2.61
C TYR A 50 0.82 -3.40 -4.07
N SER A 51 0.83 -4.48 -4.85
CA SER A 51 0.25 -4.50 -6.20
C SER A 51 -1.28 -4.43 -6.12
N ALA A 52 -1.92 -4.09 -7.23
CA ALA A 52 -3.37 -4.17 -7.39
C ALA A 52 -3.87 -5.62 -7.23
N GLY A 53 -3.05 -6.62 -7.55
CA GLY A 53 -3.38 -8.04 -7.38
C GLY A 53 -3.35 -8.52 -5.92
N ASP A 54 -2.44 -7.98 -5.11
CA ASP A 54 -2.24 -8.46 -3.73
C ASP A 54 -3.08 -7.70 -2.70
N ILE A 55 -3.49 -6.46 -3.00
CA ILE A 55 -4.07 -5.56 -2.01
C ILE A 55 -5.35 -6.13 -1.37
N GLY A 56 -6.19 -6.81 -2.13
CA GLY A 56 -7.43 -7.42 -1.64
C GLY A 56 -7.15 -8.53 -0.64
N GLU A 57 -6.29 -9.49 -1.01
CA GLU A 57 -5.87 -10.59 -0.13
C GLU A 57 -5.23 -10.05 1.16
N ARG A 58 -4.34 -9.06 1.05
CA ARG A 58 -3.64 -8.48 2.20
C ARG A 58 -4.59 -7.78 3.16
N ASN A 59 -5.52 -6.96 2.66
CA ASN A 59 -6.51 -6.29 3.52
C ASN A 59 -7.46 -7.29 4.18
N ALA A 60 -7.82 -8.38 3.48
CA ALA A 60 -8.65 -9.45 4.05
C ALA A 60 -7.90 -10.25 5.12
N ALA A 61 -6.63 -10.59 4.89
CA ALA A 61 -5.80 -11.37 5.82
C ALA A 61 -5.63 -10.69 7.19
N TYR A 62 -5.55 -9.36 7.20
CA TYR A 62 -5.47 -8.57 8.43
C TYR A 62 -6.83 -8.04 8.93
N GLU A 63 -7.94 -8.47 8.31
CA GLU A 63 -9.30 -8.03 8.63
C GLU A 63 -9.41 -6.49 8.75
N VAL A 64 -8.76 -5.73 7.87
CA VAL A 64 -8.63 -4.25 8.00
C VAL A 64 -10.00 -3.58 8.11
N ALA A 65 -10.99 -4.03 7.32
CA ALA A 65 -12.35 -3.51 7.37
C ALA A 65 -13.02 -3.66 8.76
N ARG A 66 -12.59 -4.63 9.57
CA ARG A 66 -13.10 -4.88 10.92
C ARG A 66 -12.38 -4.02 11.96
N TYR A 67 -11.06 -3.97 11.92
CA TYR A 67 -10.26 -3.32 12.97
C TYR A 67 -10.01 -1.83 12.69
N ALA A 68 -9.83 -1.45 11.43
CA ALA A 68 -9.58 -0.08 11.01
C ALA A 68 -10.56 0.35 9.89
N PRO A 69 -11.88 0.45 10.18
CA PRO A 69 -12.87 0.83 9.18
C PRO A 69 -12.56 2.20 8.58
N GLY A 70 -12.64 2.30 7.24
CA GLY A 70 -12.30 3.52 6.49
C GLY A 70 -10.81 3.64 6.14
N PHE A 71 -9.96 2.74 6.63
CA PHE A 71 -8.56 2.65 6.23
C PHE A 71 -8.34 1.53 5.21
N LEU A 72 -7.25 1.68 4.45
CA LEU A 72 -6.76 0.70 3.50
C LEU A 72 -5.29 0.43 3.82
N LEU A 73 -4.93 -0.84 4.03
CA LEU A 73 -3.55 -1.28 4.14
C LEU A 73 -2.93 -1.29 2.74
N VAL A 74 -1.88 -0.49 2.54
CA VAL A 74 -1.24 -0.28 1.23
C VAL A 74 0.18 -0.85 1.15
N GLY A 75 0.75 -1.29 2.27
CA GLY A 75 2.05 -1.93 2.30
C GLY A 75 2.44 -2.43 3.69
N ASP A 76 3.57 -3.14 3.75
CA ASP A 76 4.20 -3.61 4.98
C ASP A 76 5.73 -3.67 4.87
N ASP A 77 6.41 -3.77 6.01
CA ASP A 77 7.86 -3.96 6.08
C ASP A 77 8.30 -5.44 6.20
N SER A 78 7.34 -6.37 6.10
CA SER A 78 7.47 -7.81 6.33
C SER A 78 8.04 -8.20 7.71
N GLY A 79 8.20 -7.23 8.62
CA GLY A 79 8.57 -7.37 10.02
C GLY A 79 7.39 -7.21 10.98
N GLY A 80 6.18 -7.02 10.45
CA GLY A 80 4.94 -6.92 11.21
C GLY A 80 4.40 -5.49 11.32
N ARG A 81 5.02 -4.50 10.66
CA ARG A 81 4.46 -3.14 10.55
C ARG A 81 3.73 -2.98 9.22
N GLY A 82 2.52 -2.46 9.29
CA GLY A 82 1.69 -2.11 8.14
C GLY A 82 1.63 -0.59 7.93
N PHE A 83 1.36 -0.19 6.69
CA PHE A 83 1.18 1.20 6.29
C PHE A 83 -0.21 1.39 5.70
N LEU A 84 -0.93 2.40 6.19
CA LEU A 84 -2.33 2.62 5.86
C LEU A 84 -2.59 4.02 5.31
N LEU A 85 -3.61 4.12 4.47
CA LEU A 85 -4.22 5.37 4.02
C LEU A 85 -5.68 5.39 4.44
N ARG A 86 -6.26 6.57 4.64
CA ARG A 86 -7.71 6.73 4.67
C ARG A 86 -8.27 6.59 3.27
N ALA A 87 -9.25 5.71 3.08
CA ALA A 87 -9.86 5.44 1.79
C ALA A 87 -10.78 6.57 1.32
N ASP A 88 -11.30 7.37 2.25
CA ASP A 88 -12.23 8.48 2.01
C ASP A 88 -11.55 9.84 1.82
N ASP A 89 -10.22 9.91 1.96
CA ASP A 89 -9.46 11.15 1.94
C ASP A 89 -8.35 11.09 0.87
N PRO A 90 -8.46 11.85 -0.24
CA PRO A 90 -7.45 11.88 -1.29
C PRO A 90 -6.12 12.49 -0.83
N ASP A 91 -6.16 13.32 0.22
CA ASP A 91 -5.00 14.01 0.80
C ASP A 91 -4.52 13.33 2.10
N SER A 92 -4.94 12.07 2.32
CA SER A 92 -4.61 11.31 3.52
C SER A 92 -3.11 11.26 3.75
N ALA A 93 -2.72 11.54 5.00
CA ALA A 93 -1.43 11.13 5.54
C ALA A 93 -1.23 9.61 5.43
N VAL A 94 0.02 9.18 5.49
CA VAL A 94 0.37 7.76 5.64
C VAL A 94 0.50 7.45 7.12
N PHE A 95 -0.24 6.44 7.55
CA PHE A 95 -0.21 5.93 8.90
C PHE A 95 0.60 4.64 8.97
N SER A 96 1.16 4.32 10.13
CA SER A 96 1.72 3.00 10.40
C SER A 96 1.17 2.42 11.69
N SER A 97 1.04 1.11 11.72
CA SER A 97 0.74 0.36 12.94
C SER A 97 1.36 -1.03 12.91
N GLY A 98 1.40 -1.70 14.06
CA GLY A 98 1.61 -3.14 14.10
C GLY A 98 0.43 -3.85 13.44
N LEU A 99 0.69 -4.81 12.55
CA LEU A 99 -0.36 -5.60 11.88
C LEU A 99 -1.12 -6.53 12.84
N GLY A 100 -0.58 -6.74 14.05
CA GLY A 100 -1.28 -7.42 15.15
C GLY A 100 -2.14 -6.50 16.02
N ASP A 101 -2.12 -5.19 15.77
CA ASP A 101 -2.84 -4.17 16.55
C ASP A 101 -3.29 -3.00 15.64
N LEU A 102 -4.41 -3.20 14.95
CA LEU A 102 -4.95 -2.25 13.98
C LEU A 102 -6.00 -1.30 14.59
N GLU A 103 -5.73 -0.73 15.77
CA GLU A 103 -6.57 0.30 16.40
C GLU A 103 -6.19 1.69 15.84
N PRO A 104 -7.09 2.39 15.10
CA PRO A 104 -6.78 3.69 14.50
C PRO A 104 -6.36 4.77 15.50
N ALA A 105 -6.77 4.67 16.77
CA ALA A 105 -6.36 5.61 17.81
C ALA A 105 -4.85 5.56 18.12
N ASP A 106 -4.19 4.44 17.83
CA ASP A 106 -2.78 4.20 18.11
C ASP A 106 -1.88 4.31 16.88
N PHE A 107 -2.43 4.72 15.73
CA PHE A 107 -1.67 4.86 14.49
C PHE A 107 -0.67 6.02 14.55
N ASP A 108 0.56 5.73 14.12
CA ASP A 108 1.61 6.74 13.94
C ASP A 108 1.51 7.37 12.56
N VAL A 109 1.55 8.71 12.46
CA VAL A 109 1.72 9.40 11.18
C VAL A 109 3.19 9.33 10.75
N VAL A 110 3.47 8.70 9.61
CA VAL A 110 4.85 8.53 9.10
C VAL A 110 5.17 9.44 7.91
N ALA A 111 4.14 9.94 7.22
CA ALA A 111 4.29 10.93 6.17
C ALA A 111 3.01 11.76 6.02
N VAL A 112 3.16 13.00 5.54
CA VAL A 112 2.03 13.92 5.33
C VAL A 112 1.14 13.52 4.15
N ASP A 113 1.67 12.76 3.20
CA ASP A 113 0.95 12.23 2.04
C ASP A 113 1.69 11.00 1.47
N PHE A 114 1.01 10.27 0.58
CA PHE A 114 1.56 9.05 -0.04
C PHE A 114 2.79 9.30 -0.92
N ALA A 115 2.87 10.41 -1.64
CA ALA A 115 4.00 10.68 -2.52
C ALA A 115 5.28 10.95 -1.70
N SER A 116 5.16 11.79 -0.68
CA SER A 116 6.21 12.06 0.31
C SER A 116 6.69 10.78 1.00
N TRP A 117 5.76 9.85 1.29
CA TRP A 117 6.13 8.54 1.82
C TRP A 117 6.96 7.73 0.83
N ILE A 118 6.51 7.57 -0.42
CA ILE A 118 7.25 6.83 -1.46
C ILE A 118 8.66 7.40 -1.66
N GLU A 119 8.81 8.73 -1.68
CA GLU A 119 10.12 9.39 -1.77
C GLU A 119 11.03 9.07 -0.57
N SER A 120 10.45 8.97 0.63
CA SER A 120 11.19 8.64 1.85
C SER A 120 11.70 7.19 1.89
N LEU A 121 11.07 6.27 1.15
CA LEU A 121 11.46 4.85 1.10
C LEU A 121 12.72 4.59 0.24
N GLY A 122 13.28 5.64 -0.37
CA GLY A 122 14.49 5.61 -1.17
C GLY A 122 14.23 5.32 -2.66
N PRO A 123 15.12 5.78 -3.57
CA PRO A 123 14.99 5.47 -4.98
C PRO A 123 15.19 3.97 -5.23
N ALA A 124 14.45 3.40 -6.19
CA ALA A 124 14.84 2.12 -6.76
C ALA A 124 16.25 2.25 -7.37
N PRO A 125 17.12 1.22 -7.29
CA PRO A 125 18.42 1.28 -7.92
C PRO A 125 18.25 1.68 -9.39
N SER A 126 18.99 2.70 -9.79
CA SER A 126 19.10 3.08 -11.20
C SER A 126 19.68 1.87 -11.93
N CYS A 127 18.86 1.18 -12.72
CA CYS A 127 19.33 0.16 -13.64
C CYS A 127 20.18 0.78 -14.74
#